data_AF-U6DNP9-F1
#
_entry.id   AF-U6DNP9-F1
#
_cell.length_a   1.000
_cell.length_b   1.000
_cell.length_c   1.000
_cell.angle_alpha   90.00
_cell.angle_beta   90.00
_cell.angle_gamma   90.00
#
_symmetry.space_group_name_H-M   'P 1'
#
loop_
_entity.id
_entity.type
_entity.pdbx_description
1 polymer ?
#
loop_
_entity_poly.entity_id
_entity_poly.type
_entity_poly.pdbx_seq_one_letter_code
_entity_poly.pdbx_strand_id
1 'polypeptide(L)'
;MSVPAFIDISEEDQAAELRAYLKSKGAEISEENSEGGLHVDLAQIIEACDVCLKEDDKDVESVMNSVVSLLLILEPDKQEALIESLCEKLVKFREGERPSLRLQLLSNLFHGMDKNTPVRYTVYCSLIKVAASCGAIQYIPTELDQVRKWISDWNLTTEKKHTLLRLLYEALVDCKKSDAASKV
;
A
#
# COMPACT_ATOMS: atom_id res chain seq x y z
N MET A 1 12.41 33.75 -0.43
CA MET A 1 11.78 32.45 -0.13
C MET A 1 12.49 31.44 -1.01
N SER A 2 13.28 30.54 -0.41
CA SER A 2 14.08 29.57 -1.15
C SER A 2 13.16 28.58 -1.87
N VAL A 3 13.36 28.48 -3.17
CA VAL A 3 12.72 27.50 -4.06
C VAL A 3 12.96 26.10 -3.50
N PRO A 4 11.96 25.19 -3.48
CA PRO A 4 12.15 23.83 -2.99
C PRO A 4 13.23 23.13 -3.84
N ALA A 5 14.22 22.55 -3.17
CA ALA A 5 15.18 21.68 -3.82
C ALA A 5 14.43 20.41 -4.27
N PHE A 6 14.13 20.30 -5.57
CA PHE A 6 13.91 19.01 -6.20
C PHE A 6 15.26 18.30 -6.11
N ILE A 7 15.36 17.31 -5.23
CA ILE A 7 16.55 16.46 -5.19
C ILE A 7 16.52 15.69 -6.51
N ASP A 8 17.43 16.06 -7.40
CA ASP A 8 17.66 15.47 -8.72
C ASP A 8 18.44 14.16 -8.53
N ILE A 9 17.86 13.22 -7.77
CA ILE A 9 18.40 11.88 -7.53
C ILE A 9 17.74 10.94 -8.54
N SER A 10 18.56 10.13 -9.24
CA SER A 10 18.02 9.14 -10.18
C SER A 10 17.21 8.08 -9.45
N GLU A 11 16.29 7.40 -10.14
CA GLU A 11 15.52 6.32 -9.52
C GLU A 11 16.42 5.17 -9.03
N GLU A 12 17.55 4.96 -9.72
CA GLU A 12 18.57 3.97 -9.37
C GLU A 12 19.27 4.35 -8.06
N ASP A 13 19.68 5.61 -7.93
CA ASP A 13 20.30 6.14 -6.71
C ASP A 13 19.32 6.12 -5.53
N GLN A 14 18.05 6.48 -5.78
CA GLN A 14 17.01 6.41 -4.75
C GLN A 14 16.79 4.96 -4.27
N ALA A 15 16.80 3.98 -5.19
CA ALA A 15 16.74 2.58 -4.83
C ALA A 15 17.99 2.12 -4.05
N ALA A 16 19.18 2.58 -4.42
CA ALA A 16 20.42 2.28 -3.71
C ALA A 16 20.40 2.83 -2.27
N GLU A 17 19.95 4.08 -2.08
CA GLU A 17 19.80 4.70 -0.76
C GLU A 17 18.81 3.92 0.12
N LEU A 18 17.67 3.50 -0.44
CA LEU A 18 16.70 2.65 0.27
C LEU A 18 17.30 1.32 0.70
N ARG A 19 18.10 0.68 -0.16
CA ARG A 19 18.76 -0.59 0.14
C ARG A 19 19.80 -0.44 1.25
N ALA A 20 20.64 0.60 1.17
CA ALA A 20 21.62 0.93 2.19
C ALA A 20 20.95 1.22 3.54
N TYR A 21 19.85 1.98 3.52
CA TYR A 21 19.05 2.25 4.71
C TYR A 21 18.48 0.97 5.33
N LEU A 22 17.79 0.14 4.53
CA LEU A 22 17.23 -1.13 4.99
C LEU A 22 18.28 -2.05 5.61
N LYS A 23 19.45 -2.17 4.96
CA LYS A 23 20.56 -2.96 5.47
C LYS A 23 21.13 -2.40 6.77
N SER A 24 21.23 -1.07 6.91
CA SER A 24 21.64 -0.42 8.17
C SER A 24 20.70 -0.72 9.34
N LYS A 25 19.42 -1.01 9.04
CA LYS A 25 18.40 -1.45 10.01
C LYS A 25 18.34 -2.97 10.19
N GLY A 26 19.23 -3.72 9.54
CA GLY A 26 19.38 -5.17 9.72
C GLY A 26 18.62 -6.03 8.71
N ALA A 27 18.13 -5.47 7.59
CA ALA A 27 17.60 -6.30 6.51
C ALA A 27 18.70 -7.08 5.79
N GLU A 28 18.40 -8.30 5.38
CA GLU A 28 19.23 -9.11 4.48
C GLU A 28 19.01 -8.66 3.02
N ILE A 29 19.62 -7.53 2.65
CA ILE A 29 19.56 -6.97 1.29
C ILE A 29 20.95 -6.48 0.83
N SER A 30 21.22 -6.54 -0.47
CA SER A 30 22.44 -5.96 -1.06
C SER A 30 22.34 -4.44 -1.10
N GLU A 31 23.44 -3.72 -0.87
CA GLU A 31 23.51 -2.25 -1.05
C GLU A 31 23.53 -1.87 -2.53
N GLU A 32 24.00 -2.77 -3.39
CA GLU A 32 24.08 -2.55 -4.83
C GLU A 32 22.73 -2.86 -5.48
N ASN A 33 22.39 -2.06 -6.50
CA ASN A 33 21.26 -2.31 -7.39
C ASN A 33 21.39 -3.65 -8.10
N SER A 34 20.25 -4.24 -8.40
CA SER A 34 20.14 -5.49 -9.14
C SER A 34 20.40 -5.25 -10.63
N GLU A 35 21.10 -6.20 -11.27
CA GLU A 35 21.21 -6.26 -12.73
C GLU A 35 19.84 -6.41 -13.44
N GLY A 36 18.79 -6.79 -12.71
CA GLY A 36 17.41 -6.84 -13.21
C GLY A 36 16.73 -5.48 -13.33
N GLY A 37 17.37 -4.39 -12.90
CA GLY A 37 16.84 -3.03 -12.94
C GLY A 37 15.80 -2.74 -11.85
N LEU A 38 15.23 -1.54 -11.90
CA LEU A 38 14.45 -0.92 -10.82
C LEU A 38 13.30 -1.79 -10.26
N HIS A 39 12.62 -2.56 -11.11
CA HIS A 39 11.52 -3.41 -10.67
C HIS A 39 11.98 -4.56 -9.75
N VAL A 40 13.15 -5.14 -10.02
CA VAL A 40 13.74 -6.18 -9.16
C VAL A 40 14.26 -5.56 -7.88
N ASP A 41 14.84 -4.36 -7.97
CA ASP A 41 15.26 -3.61 -6.79
C ASP A 41 14.08 -3.34 -5.86
N LEU A 42 12.97 -2.85 -6.41
CA LEU A 42 11.75 -2.60 -5.64
C LEU A 42 11.16 -3.89 -5.05
N ALA A 43 11.17 -4.99 -5.79
CA ALA A 43 10.72 -6.28 -5.26
C ALA A 43 11.51 -6.68 -4.02
N GLN A 44 12.83 -6.55 -4.06
CA GLN A 44 13.72 -6.88 -2.95
C GLN A 44 13.57 -5.88 -1.78
N ILE A 45 13.41 -4.58 -2.08
CA ILE A 45 13.16 -3.53 -1.08
C ILE A 45 11.84 -3.80 -0.34
N ILE A 46 10.76 -4.13 -1.08
CA ILE A 46 9.47 -4.50 -0.50
C ILE A 46 9.63 -5.78 0.34
N GLU A 47 10.40 -6.76 -0.12
CA GLU A 47 10.66 -7.97 0.67
C GLU A 47 11.41 -7.67 1.98
N ALA A 48 12.34 -6.73 1.96
CA ALA A 48 13.12 -6.32 3.11
C ALA A 48 12.43 -5.29 4.03
N CYS A 49 11.30 -4.70 3.64
CA CYS A 49 10.75 -3.51 4.32
C CYS A 49 10.25 -3.76 5.76
N ASP A 50 10.07 -5.03 6.13
CA ASP A 50 9.61 -5.44 7.46
C ASP A 50 10.51 -4.94 8.60
N VAL A 51 11.81 -4.76 8.35
CA VAL A 51 12.74 -4.21 9.35
C VAL A 51 12.46 -2.73 9.64
N CYS A 52 12.06 -1.97 8.63
CA CYS A 52 11.75 -0.55 8.79
C CYS A 52 10.46 -0.33 9.56
N LEU A 53 9.47 -1.22 9.42
CA LEU A 53 8.18 -1.12 10.11
C LEU A 53 8.28 -1.12 11.65
N LYS A 54 9.47 -1.39 12.20
CA LYS A 54 9.79 -1.37 13.64
C LYS A 54 10.33 -0.01 14.12
N GLU A 55 10.78 0.86 13.22
CA GLU A 55 11.36 2.18 13.50
C GLU A 55 10.27 3.20 13.92
N ASP A 56 10.61 4.47 14.07
CA ASP A 56 9.61 5.50 14.33
C ASP A 56 8.73 5.78 13.10
N ASP A 57 7.54 6.33 13.36
CA ASP A 57 6.53 6.53 12.31
C ASP A 57 7.02 7.46 11.18
N LYS A 58 7.93 8.40 11.45
CA LYS A 58 8.45 9.33 10.43
C LYS A 58 9.43 8.62 9.50
N ASP A 59 10.32 7.81 10.06
CA ASP A 59 11.26 7.00 9.30
C ASP A 59 10.51 6.01 8.40
N VAL A 60 9.48 5.35 8.94
CA VAL A 60 8.62 4.45 8.16
C VAL A 60 7.90 5.20 7.04
N GLU A 61 7.29 6.34 7.33
CA GLU A 61 6.58 7.14 6.34
C GLU A 61 7.53 7.62 5.23
N SER A 62 8.75 8.02 5.57
CA SER A 62 9.76 8.42 4.59
C SER A 62 10.13 7.28 3.64
N VAL A 63 10.48 6.11 4.18
CA VAL A 63 10.81 4.91 3.38
C VAL A 63 9.65 4.54 2.47
N MET A 64 8.43 4.53 3.01
CA MET A 64 7.25 4.13 2.27
C MET A 64 6.88 5.14 1.18
N ASN A 65 7.00 6.44 1.44
CA ASN A 65 6.78 7.45 0.41
C ASN A 65 7.80 7.32 -0.73
N SER A 66 9.06 6.99 -0.42
CA SER A 66 10.08 6.68 -1.42
C SER A 66 9.77 5.40 -2.21
N VAL A 67 9.28 4.33 -1.57
CA VAL A 67 8.81 3.13 -2.27
C VAL A 67 7.63 3.46 -3.19
N VAL A 68 6.66 4.24 -2.71
CA VAL A 68 5.50 4.66 -3.52
C VAL A 68 5.95 5.53 -4.70
N SER A 69 6.88 6.46 -4.53
CA SER A 69 7.35 7.31 -5.63
C SER A 69 7.99 6.47 -6.74
N LEU A 70 8.81 5.49 -6.39
CA LEU A 70 9.44 4.57 -7.35
C LEU A 70 8.41 3.64 -8.00
N LEU A 71 7.41 3.16 -7.25
CA LEU A 71 6.30 2.35 -7.80
C LEU A 71 5.47 3.11 -8.82
N LEU A 72 5.32 4.43 -8.69
CA LEU A 72 4.54 5.26 -9.62
C LEU A 72 5.25 5.49 -10.97
N ILE A 73 6.56 5.23 -11.05
CA ILE A 73 7.37 5.41 -12.27
C ILE A 73 7.42 4.12 -13.11
N LEU A 74 7.14 2.96 -12.51
CA LEU A 74 7.16 1.68 -13.19
C LEU A 74 6.03 1.51 -14.22
N GLU A 75 6.29 0.62 -15.19
CA GLU A 75 5.29 0.15 -16.14
C GLU A 75 4.09 -0.51 -15.40
N PRO A 76 2.84 -0.32 -15.87
CA PRO A 76 1.63 -0.77 -15.19
C PRO A 76 1.65 -2.25 -14.78
N ASP A 77 2.16 -3.13 -15.64
CA ASP A 77 2.20 -4.58 -15.39
C ASP A 77 3.10 -4.95 -14.21
N LYS A 78 4.26 -4.28 -14.09
CA LYS A 78 5.21 -4.49 -12.99
C LYS A 78 4.74 -3.78 -11.72
N GLN A 79 4.14 -2.61 -11.88
CA GLN A 79 3.56 -1.83 -10.80
C GLN A 79 2.45 -2.63 -10.09
N GLU A 80 1.56 -3.29 -10.84
CA GLU A 80 0.47 -4.09 -10.26
C GLU A 80 1.02 -5.17 -9.33
N ALA A 81 1.92 -6.03 -9.83
CA ALA A 81 2.51 -7.12 -9.05
C ALA A 81 3.20 -6.66 -7.76
N LEU A 82 3.95 -5.55 -7.81
CA LEU A 82 4.65 -5.02 -6.64
C LEU A 82 3.70 -4.39 -5.63
N ILE A 83 2.63 -3.72 -6.09
CA ILE A 83 1.59 -3.20 -5.21
C ILE A 83 0.87 -4.34 -4.50
N GLU A 84 0.58 -5.45 -5.18
CA GLU A 84 -0.04 -6.61 -4.55
C GLU A 84 0.86 -7.17 -3.44
N SER A 85 2.16 -7.32 -3.70
CA SER A 85 3.15 -7.77 -2.73
C SER A 85 3.25 -6.85 -1.51
N LEU A 86 3.34 -5.53 -1.74
CA LEU A 86 3.38 -4.54 -0.66
C LEU A 86 2.12 -4.57 0.20
N CYS A 87 0.95 -4.65 -0.45
CA CYS A 87 -0.32 -4.77 0.23
C CYS A 87 -0.40 -6.04 1.09
N GLU A 88 0.04 -7.17 0.55
CA GLU A 88 0.07 -8.44 1.26
C GLU A 88 0.97 -8.37 2.50
N LYS A 89 2.15 -7.75 2.39
CA LYS A 89 3.04 -7.52 3.53
C LYS A 89 2.39 -6.67 4.60
N LEU A 90 1.82 -5.51 4.24
CA LEU A 90 1.15 -4.63 5.20
C LEU A 90 -0.04 -5.32 5.89
N VAL A 91 -0.78 -6.17 5.18
CA VAL A 91 -1.87 -6.97 5.78
C VAL A 91 -1.34 -8.05 6.73
N LYS A 92 -0.25 -8.74 6.36
CA LYS A 92 0.35 -9.84 7.13
C LYS A 92 1.23 -9.37 8.30
N PHE A 93 1.76 -8.15 8.26
CA PHE A 93 2.62 -7.62 9.29
C PHE A 93 1.86 -7.49 10.61
N ARG A 94 2.31 -8.22 11.64
CA ARG A 94 1.67 -8.29 12.97
C ARG A 94 2.64 -8.04 14.14
N GLU A 95 3.90 -7.72 13.90
CA GLU A 95 4.89 -7.57 14.97
C GLU A 95 4.88 -6.13 15.50
N GLY A 96 4.55 -5.94 16.79
CA GLY A 96 4.45 -4.60 17.42
C GLY A 96 3.24 -3.76 16.98
N GLU A 97 2.14 -4.43 16.57
CA GLU A 97 1.03 -3.89 15.78
C GLU A 97 0.73 -2.39 15.96
N ARG A 98 1.17 -1.61 14.97
CA ARG A 98 0.77 -0.23 14.72
C ARG A 98 -0.25 -0.18 13.58
N PRO A 99 -1.52 -0.59 13.80
CA PRO A 99 -2.51 -0.64 12.73
C PRO A 99 -2.77 0.74 12.10
N SER A 100 -2.70 1.81 12.89
CA SER A 100 -2.83 3.18 12.40
C SER A 100 -1.77 3.54 11.35
N LEU A 101 -0.51 3.15 11.58
CA LEU A 101 0.58 3.38 10.62
C LEU A 101 0.31 2.63 9.31
N ARG A 102 -0.03 1.34 9.39
CA ARG A 102 -0.34 0.53 8.20
C ARG A 102 -1.53 1.08 7.40
N LEU A 103 -2.57 1.56 8.08
CA LEU A 103 -3.70 2.22 7.43
C LEU A 103 -3.29 3.51 6.74
N GLN A 104 -2.46 4.33 7.39
CA GLN A 104 -1.94 5.56 6.80
C GLN A 104 -1.11 5.26 5.54
N LEU A 105 -0.23 4.26 5.60
CA LEU A 105 0.58 3.83 4.45
C LEU A 105 -0.28 3.35 3.27
N LEU A 106 -1.23 2.46 3.52
CA LEU A 106 -2.16 1.97 2.49
C LEU A 106 -3.06 3.09 1.94
N SER A 107 -3.46 4.04 2.80
CA SER A 107 -4.24 5.21 2.40
C SER A 107 -3.43 6.11 1.49
N ASN A 108 -2.18 6.41 1.85
CA ASN A 108 -1.27 7.22 1.03
C ASN A 108 -1.07 6.56 -0.35
N LEU A 109 -0.87 5.24 -0.39
CA LEU A 109 -0.80 4.49 -1.64
C LEU A 109 -2.10 4.58 -2.46
N PHE A 110 -3.27 4.39 -1.82
CA PHE A 110 -4.57 4.49 -2.50
C PHE A 110 -4.83 5.88 -3.11
N HIS A 111 -4.45 6.94 -2.41
CA HIS A 111 -4.63 8.31 -2.88
C HIS A 111 -3.56 8.76 -3.88
N GLY A 112 -2.35 8.19 -3.82
CA GLY A 112 -1.23 8.54 -4.71
C GLY A 112 -1.33 7.98 -6.13
N MET A 113 -2.09 6.90 -6.36
CA MET A 113 -2.27 6.31 -7.70
C MET A 113 -3.26 7.11 -8.58
N ASP A 114 -3.41 6.79 -9.86
CA ASP A 114 -4.51 7.34 -10.68
C ASP A 114 -5.86 6.72 -10.30
N LYS A 115 -6.93 7.53 -10.30
CA LYS A 115 -8.28 7.15 -9.83
C LYS A 115 -8.90 5.98 -10.59
N ASN A 116 -8.50 5.78 -11.84
CA ASN A 116 -9.06 4.79 -12.73
C ASN A 116 -8.22 3.50 -12.80
N THR A 117 -7.07 3.44 -12.13
CA THR A 117 -6.20 2.25 -12.19
C THR A 117 -6.85 1.06 -11.48
N PRO A 118 -7.05 -0.09 -12.15
CA PRO A 118 -7.69 -1.27 -11.55
C PRO A 118 -7.00 -1.80 -10.29
N VAL A 119 -5.68 -1.61 -10.15
CA VAL A 119 -4.92 -2.03 -8.95
C VAL A 119 -5.40 -1.37 -7.65
N ARG A 120 -6.11 -0.23 -7.74
CA ARG A 120 -6.78 0.40 -6.58
C ARG A 120 -7.75 -0.55 -5.88
N TYR A 121 -8.33 -1.50 -6.59
CA TYR A 121 -9.11 -2.58 -5.99
C TYR A 121 -8.30 -3.37 -4.96
N THR A 122 -7.07 -3.76 -5.30
CA THR A 122 -6.21 -4.58 -4.41
C THR A 122 -5.81 -3.78 -3.17
N VAL A 123 -5.46 -2.50 -3.35
CA VAL A 123 -5.14 -1.59 -2.23
C VAL A 123 -6.35 -1.36 -1.33
N TYR A 124 -7.52 -1.13 -1.91
CA TYR A 124 -8.76 -0.93 -1.15
C TYR A 124 -9.19 -2.19 -0.38
N CYS A 125 -9.07 -3.37 -0.97
CA CYS A 125 -9.30 -4.63 -0.25
C CYS A 125 -8.36 -4.77 0.94
N SER A 126 -7.10 -4.36 0.77
CA SER A 126 -6.09 -4.43 1.84
C SER A 126 -6.38 -3.42 2.95
N LEU A 127 -6.84 -2.21 2.60
CA LEU A 127 -7.36 -1.22 3.55
C LEU A 127 -8.50 -1.80 4.39
N ILE A 128 -9.50 -2.44 3.75
CA ILE A 128 -10.61 -3.07 4.46
C ILE A 128 -10.11 -4.13 5.44
N LYS A 129 -9.19 -5.01 5.01
CA LYS A 129 -8.63 -6.08 5.86
C LYS A 129 -7.88 -5.54 7.07
N VAL A 130 -7.03 -4.52 6.89
CA VAL A 130 -6.29 -3.90 8.01
C VAL A 130 -7.25 -3.12 8.91
N ALA A 131 -8.23 -2.41 8.36
CA ALA A 131 -9.19 -1.65 9.15
C ALA A 131 -10.10 -2.56 9.98
N ALA A 132 -10.54 -3.68 9.41
CA ALA A 132 -11.33 -4.68 10.11
C ALA A 132 -10.57 -5.31 11.28
N SER A 133 -9.28 -5.64 11.10
CA SER A 133 -8.47 -6.28 12.14
C SER A 133 -8.23 -5.40 13.38
N CYS A 134 -8.33 -4.08 13.24
CA CYS A 134 -8.16 -3.12 14.34
C CYS A 134 -9.44 -2.35 14.71
N GLY A 135 -10.61 -2.72 14.16
CA GLY A 135 -11.88 -2.03 14.43
C GLY A 135 -11.95 -0.59 13.90
N ALA A 136 -11.07 -0.22 12.97
CA ALA A 136 -10.90 1.12 12.44
C ALA A 136 -11.66 1.35 11.12
N ILE A 137 -12.68 0.55 10.82
CA ILE A 137 -13.44 0.62 9.56
C ILE A 137 -14.07 1.99 9.29
N GLN A 138 -14.31 2.76 10.36
CA GLN A 138 -14.86 4.12 10.27
C GLN A 138 -13.92 5.14 9.60
N TYR A 139 -12.63 4.83 9.48
CA TYR A 139 -11.63 5.70 8.85
C TYR A 139 -11.45 5.41 7.36
N ILE A 140 -12.08 4.36 6.84
CA ILE A 140 -12.06 4.05 5.42
C ILE A 140 -13.42 4.38 4.79
N PRO A 141 -13.48 4.78 3.51
CA PRO A 141 -14.76 5.07 2.87
C PRO A 141 -15.54 3.77 2.63
N THR A 142 -16.61 3.54 3.41
CA THR A 142 -17.47 2.34 3.29
C THR A 142 -18.82 2.62 2.63
N GLU A 143 -19.04 3.84 2.14
CA GLU A 143 -20.29 4.24 1.50
C GLU A 143 -20.53 3.45 0.22
N LEU A 144 -21.66 2.76 0.15
CA LEU A 144 -21.95 1.83 -0.94
C LEU A 144 -21.99 2.51 -2.31
N ASP A 145 -22.52 3.74 -2.39
CA ASP A 145 -22.56 4.51 -3.64
C ASP A 145 -21.15 4.83 -4.15
N GLN A 146 -20.24 5.19 -3.23
CA GLN A 146 -18.85 5.44 -3.55
C GLN A 146 -18.13 4.16 -3.99
N VAL A 147 -18.38 3.04 -3.31
CA VAL A 147 -17.81 1.73 -3.66
C VAL A 147 -18.33 1.24 -5.02
N ARG A 148 -19.64 1.40 -5.30
CA ARG A 148 -20.24 1.08 -6.61
C ARG A 148 -19.64 1.92 -7.72
N LYS A 149 -19.41 3.22 -7.46
CA LYS A 149 -18.71 4.09 -8.40
C LYS A 149 -17.31 3.57 -8.71
N TRP A 150 -16.53 3.22 -7.69
CA TRP A 150 -15.19 2.65 -7.88
C TRP A 150 -15.19 1.33 -8.65
N ILE A 151 -16.15 0.43 -8.37
CA ILE A 151 -16.32 -0.83 -9.12
C ILE A 151 -16.50 -0.54 -10.63
N SER A 152 -17.25 0.49 -10.97
CA SER A 152 -17.43 0.95 -12.35
C SER A 152 -16.18 1.63 -12.92
N ASP A 153 -15.55 2.54 -12.17
CA ASP A 153 -14.36 3.28 -12.59
C ASP A 153 -13.18 2.34 -12.88
N TRP A 154 -13.03 1.26 -12.09
CA TRP A 154 -11.97 0.26 -12.24
C TRP A 154 -12.32 -0.87 -13.22
N ASN A 155 -13.52 -0.82 -13.83
CA ASN A 155 -14.02 -1.84 -14.76
C ASN A 155 -13.88 -3.28 -14.20
N LEU A 156 -14.26 -3.49 -12.94
CA LEU A 156 -14.08 -4.79 -12.29
C LEU A 156 -14.98 -5.87 -12.88
N THR A 157 -14.45 -7.10 -12.95
CA THR A 157 -15.26 -8.27 -13.28
C THR A 157 -16.32 -8.53 -12.21
N THR A 158 -17.39 -9.23 -12.58
CA THR A 158 -18.46 -9.64 -11.66
C THR A 158 -17.90 -10.38 -10.43
N GLU A 159 -16.88 -11.21 -10.62
CA GLU A 159 -16.21 -11.94 -9.53
C GLU A 159 -15.48 -11.01 -8.55
N LYS A 160 -14.65 -10.07 -9.06
CA LYS A 160 -13.96 -9.06 -8.21
C LYS A 160 -14.97 -8.17 -7.49
N LYS A 161 -16.06 -7.79 -8.15
CA LYS A 161 -17.17 -7.04 -7.54
C LYS A 161 -17.80 -7.80 -6.37
N HIS A 162 -18.19 -9.06 -6.55
CA HIS A 162 -18.77 -9.87 -5.48
C HIS A 162 -17.79 -10.06 -4.32
N THR A 163 -16.51 -10.27 -4.64
CA THR A 163 -15.45 -10.40 -3.64
C THR A 163 -15.32 -9.13 -2.81
N LEU A 164 -15.32 -7.95 -3.44
CA LEU A 164 -15.21 -6.67 -2.74
C LEU A 164 -16.41 -6.40 -1.83
N LEU A 165 -17.63 -6.57 -2.35
CA LEU A 165 -18.84 -6.31 -1.58
C LEU A 165 -18.95 -7.26 -0.39
N ARG A 166 -18.62 -8.54 -0.57
CA ARG A 166 -18.58 -9.50 0.53
C ARG A 166 -17.53 -9.12 1.59
N LEU A 167 -16.32 -8.74 1.17
CA LEU A 167 -15.26 -8.32 2.08
C LEU A 167 -15.68 -7.08 2.89
N LEU A 168 -16.34 -6.11 2.24
CA LEU A 168 -16.86 -4.92 2.90
C LEU A 168 -17.96 -5.27 3.90
N TYR A 169 -18.90 -6.15 3.52
CA TYR A 169 -19.96 -6.62 4.41
C TYR A 169 -19.39 -7.29 5.65
N GLU A 170 -18.49 -8.26 5.48
CA GLU A 170 -17.84 -8.99 6.57
C GLU A 170 -17.12 -8.02 7.52
N ALA A 171 -16.33 -7.09 6.97
CA ALA A 171 -15.63 -6.10 7.76
C ALA A 171 -16.57 -5.15 8.55
N LEU A 172 -17.71 -4.76 7.96
CA LEU A 172 -18.71 -3.94 8.65
C LEU A 172 -19.41 -4.72 9.76
N VAL A 173 -19.72 -6.00 9.55
CA VAL A 173 -20.29 -6.88 10.59
C VAL A 173 -19.32 -7.05 11.74
N ASP A 174 -18.05 -7.38 11.46
CA ASP A 174 -17.00 -7.56 12.46
C ASP A 174 -16.78 -6.30 13.30
N CYS A 175 -16.88 -5.13 12.66
CA CYS A 175 -16.78 -3.83 13.33
C CYS A 175 -18.09 -3.34 13.97
N LYS A 176 -19.12 -4.20 14.07
CA LYS A 176 -20.44 -3.89 14.67
C LYS A 176 -21.18 -2.72 13.99
N LYS A 177 -20.96 -2.52 12.69
CA LYS A 177 -21.64 -1.53 11.84
C LYS A 177 -22.80 -2.17 11.07
N SER A 178 -23.71 -2.84 11.78
CA SER A 178 -24.80 -3.64 11.19
C SER A 178 -25.72 -2.85 10.25
N ASP A 179 -25.98 -1.57 10.56
CA ASP A 179 -26.81 -0.70 9.71
C ASP A 179 -26.17 -0.47 8.33
N ALA A 180 -24.86 -0.29 8.28
CA ALA A 180 -24.12 -0.15 7.03
C ALA A 180 -23.99 -1.49 6.31
N ALA A 181 -23.72 -2.57 7.05
CA ALA A 181 -23.64 -3.92 6.49
C ALA A 181 -24.94 -4.34 5.79
N SER A 182 -26.11 -4.03 6.38
CA SER A 182 -27.41 -4.39 5.81
C SER A 182 -27.72 -3.77 4.44
N LYS A 183 -26.98 -2.72 4.05
CA LYS A 183 -27.16 -2.01 2.78
C LYS A 183 -26.30 -2.57 1.66
N VAL A 184 -25.25 -3.34 1.98
CA VAL A 184 -24.29 -3.91 1.03
C VAL A 184 -24.91 -5.10 0.29
#